data_AF-X0VXZ7-F1
#
_entry.id   AF-X0VXZ7-F1
#
_cell.length_a   1.000
_cell.length_b   1.000
_cell.length_c   1.000
_cell.angle_alpha   90.00
_cell.angle_beta   90.00
_cell.angle_gamma   90.00
#
_symmetry.space_group_name_H-M   'P 1'
#
loop_
_entity.id
_entity.type
_entity.pdbx_description
1 polymer ?
#
loop_
_entity_poly.entity_id
_entity_poly.type
_entity_poly.pdbx_seq_one_letter_code
_entity_poly.pdbx_strand_id
1 'polypeptide(L)'
;LHRPMRIREYDPGTELTYDLDPIEPQHRGHLLRVHLRIERSVGGGFAGQVYQARLLSIQNGVVPGVEAGKTYALKILIPSSGFALFFRNLLFAIGFQSPFQLQCNPVAARCGALWQKFIHRAAAARFGDPGAVNNVHGILVDRQLGACGELSDWIDGRTWRLEVDDRMDMLKRWQKGEQVNSRELGSPEYRTKKEFMRDFVALLHEMGAHEFARQYEWSTCKSQPNCLKRSSTEEDPLQGLVAVDFRAGLTLLPFLPMSPGDV
;
A
#
# COMPACT_ATOMS: atom_id res chain seq x y z
N LEU A 1 -24.40 20.09 26.43
CA LEU A 1 -23.55 20.03 25.21
C LEU A 1 -23.15 18.58 24.98
N HIS A 2 -23.89 17.85 24.15
CA HIS A 2 -23.57 16.45 23.83
C HIS A 2 -22.55 16.44 22.69
N ARG A 3 -21.25 16.28 23.02
CA ARG A 3 -20.24 16.08 21.97
C ARG A 3 -20.38 14.65 21.45
N PRO A 4 -20.59 14.43 20.15
CA PRO A 4 -20.61 13.07 19.61
C PRO A 4 -19.29 12.37 19.94
N MET A 5 -19.38 11.08 20.27
CA MET A 5 -18.22 10.26 20.58
C MET A 5 -17.28 10.26 19.37
N ARG A 6 -16.03 10.70 19.56
CA ARG A 6 -15.00 10.57 18.53
C ARG A 6 -14.59 9.12 18.47
N ILE A 7 -15.07 8.41 17.45
CA ILE A 7 -14.56 7.09 17.11
C ILE A 7 -13.13 7.23 16.58
N ARG A 8 -12.27 6.25 16.89
CA ARG A 8 -10.87 6.23 16.46
C ARG A 8 -10.63 5.27 15.29
N GLU A 9 -11.44 4.22 15.24
CA GLU A 9 -11.44 3.17 14.24
C GLU A 9 -12.86 2.62 14.07
N TYR A 10 -13.07 1.85 13.01
CA TYR A 10 -14.32 1.16 12.75
C TYR A 10 -14.27 -0.30 13.21
N ASP A 11 -15.34 -0.74 13.85
CA ASP A 11 -15.52 -2.11 14.30
C ASP A 11 -16.03 -3.02 13.15
N PRO A 12 -15.75 -4.33 13.19
CA PRO A 12 -16.39 -5.32 12.33
C PRO A 12 -17.92 -5.18 12.33
N GLY A 13 -18.53 -5.27 11.15
CA GLY A 13 -19.96 -5.09 10.95
C GLY A 13 -20.40 -3.65 10.71
N THR A 14 -19.52 -2.65 10.92
CA THR A 14 -19.85 -1.24 10.62
C THR A 14 -20.18 -1.08 9.14
N GLU A 15 -21.33 -0.48 8.84
CA GLU A 15 -21.71 -0.12 7.47
C GLU A 15 -21.38 1.33 7.19
N LEU A 16 -20.76 1.57 6.04
CA LEU A 16 -20.22 2.86 5.64
C LEU A 16 -20.74 3.20 4.24
N THR A 17 -21.17 4.44 4.05
CA THR A 17 -21.56 4.97 2.75
C THR A 17 -20.60 6.07 2.36
N TYR A 18 -20.01 5.95 1.17
CA TYR A 18 -19.11 6.97 0.63
C TYR A 18 -19.52 7.36 -0.78
N ASP A 19 -19.24 8.62 -1.11
CA ASP A 19 -19.16 9.06 -2.49
C ASP A 19 -17.71 8.82 -2.97
N LEU A 20 -17.52 7.76 -3.77
CA LEU A 20 -16.25 7.36 -4.35
C LEU A 20 -16.00 8.17 -5.63
N ASP A 21 -14.84 8.83 -5.72
CA ASP A 21 -14.34 9.46 -6.95
C ASP A 21 -13.38 8.48 -7.66
N PRO A 22 -13.79 7.88 -8.79
CA PRO A 22 -12.97 6.91 -9.50
C PRO A 22 -11.70 7.53 -10.08
N ILE A 23 -10.63 6.75 -10.17
CA ILE A 23 -9.35 7.25 -10.69
C ILE A 23 -9.36 7.36 -12.21
N GLU A 24 -10.04 6.44 -12.90
CA GLU A 24 -10.13 6.36 -14.35
C GLU A 24 -10.67 7.65 -14.97
N PRO A 25 -9.98 8.23 -15.98
CA PRO A 25 -10.39 9.50 -16.59
C PRO A 25 -11.82 9.50 -17.13
N GLN A 26 -12.29 8.36 -17.66
CA GLN A 26 -13.62 8.22 -18.23
C GLN A 26 -14.77 8.37 -17.22
N HIS A 27 -14.48 8.30 -15.92
CA HIS A 27 -15.47 8.46 -14.84
C HIS A 27 -15.18 9.71 -13.99
N ARG A 28 -14.26 10.58 -14.42
CA ARG A 28 -13.87 11.77 -13.65
C ARG A 28 -15.08 12.68 -13.40
N GLY A 29 -15.31 13.02 -12.14
CA GLY A 29 -16.43 13.89 -11.73
C GLY A 29 -17.78 13.16 -11.59
N HIS A 30 -17.83 11.86 -11.89
CA HIS A 30 -18.99 11.02 -11.65
C HIS A 30 -18.82 10.26 -10.34
N LEU A 31 -19.26 10.89 -9.24
CA LEU A 31 -19.21 10.26 -7.93
C LEU A 31 -20.16 9.07 -7.86
N LEU A 32 -19.63 7.96 -7.37
CA LEU A 32 -20.39 6.72 -7.19
C LEU A 32 -20.68 6.53 -5.73
N ARG A 33 -21.94 6.25 -5.40
CA ARG A 33 -22.29 5.97 -4.02
C ARG A 33 -22.08 4.49 -3.74
N VAL A 34 -21.07 4.21 -2.93
CA VAL A 34 -20.70 2.86 -2.51
C VAL A 34 -21.15 2.61 -1.08
N HIS A 35 -21.71 1.43 -0.84
CA HIS A 35 -22.09 0.96 0.49
C HIS A 35 -21.20 -0.20 0.87
N LEU A 36 -20.40 -0.02 1.91
CA LEU A 36 -19.40 -0.97 2.37
C LEU A 36 -19.79 -1.51 3.74
N ARG A 37 -19.42 -2.76 4.04
CA ARG A 37 -19.42 -3.30 5.40
C ARG A 37 -18.00 -3.65 5.79
N ILE A 38 -17.53 -3.15 6.94
CA ILE A 38 -16.24 -3.55 7.50
C ILE A 38 -16.31 -5.00 7.93
N GLU A 39 -15.44 -5.84 7.39
CA GLU A 39 -15.29 -7.23 7.82
C GLU A 39 -14.29 -7.33 8.98
N ARG A 40 -13.17 -6.61 8.89
CA ARG A 40 -12.19 -6.47 9.97
C ARG A 40 -11.22 -5.31 9.75
N SER A 41 -10.64 -4.83 10.85
CA SER A 41 -9.43 -4.00 10.83
C SER A 41 -8.20 -4.90 10.62
N VAL A 42 -7.32 -4.51 9.69
CA VAL A 42 -6.13 -5.28 9.30
C VAL A 42 -4.87 -4.71 9.94
N GLY A 43 -4.88 -3.39 10.21
CA GLY A 43 -3.81 -2.72 10.90
C GLY A 43 -3.87 -1.20 10.72
N GLY A 44 -3.23 -0.50 11.65
CA GLY A 44 -3.06 0.94 11.63
C GLY A 44 -1.59 1.31 11.72
N GLY A 45 -1.08 1.97 10.69
CA GLY A 45 0.27 2.53 10.68
C GLY A 45 0.26 4.06 10.78
N PHE A 46 1.42 4.68 10.68
CA PHE A 46 1.53 6.14 10.62
C PHE A 46 0.81 6.75 9.41
N ALA A 47 0.59 5.99 8.34
CA ALA A 47 -0.06 6.52 7.13
C ALA A 47 -1.58 6.41 7.13
N GLY A 48 -2.17 5.63 8.02
CA GLY A 48 -3.59 5.34 8.00
C GLY A 48 -3.95 3.99 8.58
N GLN A 49 -5.25 3.70 8.51
CA GLN A 49 -5.88 2.47 8.93
C GLN A 49 -6.37 1.72 7.69
N VAL A 50 -6.14 0.41 7.64
CA VAL A 50 -6.60 -0.46 6.56
C VAL A 50 -7.65 -1.42 7.10
N TYR A 51 -8.77 -1.48 6.40
CA TYR A 51 -9.87 -2.37 6.67
C TYR A 51 -10.09 -3.30 5.48
N GLN A 52 -10.41 -4.55 5.79
CA GLN A 52 -11.04 -5.43 4.83
C GLN A 52 -12.53 -5.08 4.81
N ALA A 53 -13.06 -4.70 3.66
CA ALA A 53 -14.43 -4.21 3.52
C ALA A 53 -15.14 -4.92 2.37
N ARG A 54 -16.36 -5.39 2.61
CA ARG A 54 -17.21 -5.97 1.59
C ARG A 54 -18.09 -4.90 0.96
N LEU A 55 -18.11 -4.83 -0.36
CA LEU A 55 -18.99 -3.93 -1.08
C LEU A 55 -20.40 -4.53 -1.15
N LEU A 56 -21.37 -3.87 -0.52
CA LEU A 56 -22.76 -4.32 -0.48
C LEU A 56 -23.53 -3.88 -1.73
N SER A 57 -23.35 -2.62 -2.15
CA SER A 57 -23.98 -2.09 -3.36
C SER A 57 -23.26 -0.86 -3.90
N ILE A 58 -23.54 -0.58 -5.17
CA ILE A 58 -23.05 0.59 -5.91
C ILE A 58 -24.26 1.26 -6.53
N GLN A 59 -24.31 2.58 -6.44
CA GLN A 59 -25.32 3.41 -7.08
C GLN A 59 -24.64 4.45 -7.97
N ASN A 60 -25.40 4.96 -8.95
CA ASN A 60 -24.99 6.04 -9.86
C ASN A 60 -23.91 5.69 -10.90
N GLY A 61 -23.70 4.40 -11.20
CA GLY A 61 -22.83 3.97 -12.29
C GLY A 61 -22.07 2.67 -12.01
N VAL A 62 -21.03 2.43 -12.81
CA VAL A 62 -20.16 1.25 -12.73
C VAL A 62 -18.70 1.72 -12.82
N VAL A 63 -17.80 1.14 -12.01
CA VAL A 63 -16.34 1.24 -12.23
C VAL A 63 -15.82 -0.15 -12.59
N PRO A 64 -14.97 -0.27 -13.62
CA PRO A 64 -14.23 -1.49 -13.86
C PRO A 64 -13.49 -1.96 -12.61
N GLY A 65 -13.69 -3.23 -12.22
CA GLY A 65 -13.07 -3.82 -11.03
C GLY A 65 -13.80 -3.57 -9.71
N VAL A 66 -14.85 -2.73 -9.69
CA VAL A 66 -15.67 -2.47 -8.50
C VAL A 66 -17.05 -3.12 -8.66
N GLU A 67 -17.30 -4.20 -7.91
CA GLU A 67 -18.51 -5.01 -8.03
C GLU A 67 -19.11 -5.34 -6.66
N ALA A 68 -20.43 -5.23 -6.56
CA ALA A 68 -21.15 -5.61 -5.36
C ALA A 68 -20.91 -7.10 -5.03
N GLY A 69 -20.78 -7.40 -3.75
CA GLY A 69 -20.49 -8.72 -3.21
C GLY A 69 -19.00 -9.03 -3.06
N LYS A 70 -18.08 -8.29 -3.72
CA LYS A 70 -16.63 -8.47 -3.61
C LYS A 70 -16.03 -7.77 -2.38
N THR A 71 -14.87 -8.26 -1.97
CA THR A 71 -14.07 -7.71 -0.85
C THR A 71 -12.96 -6.82 -1.38
N TYR A 72 -12.75 -5.70 -0.70
CA TYR A 72 -11.80 -4.65 -1.04
C TYR A 72 -10.97 -4.25 0.19
N ALA A 73 -9.82 -3.63 -0.05
CA ALA A 73 -9.08 -2.91 0.96
C ALA A 73 -9.56 -1.45 0.99
N LEU A 74 -10.20 -1.05 2.10
CA LEU A 74 -10.53 0.33 2.41
C LEU A 74 -9.44 0.89 3.32
N LYS A 75 -8.75 1.92 2.87
CA LYS A 75 -7.73 2.59 3.69
C LYS A 75 -8.13 4.03 3.96
N ILE A 76 -8.22 4.39 5.24
CA ILE A 76 -8.48 5.75 5.68
C ILE A 76 -7.16 6.36 6.14
N LEU A 77 -6.78 7.51 5.59
CA LEU A 77 -5.42 8.10 5.70
C LEU A 77 -5.20 8.86 7.01
N ILE A 78 -5.70 8.28 8.11
CA ILE A 78 -5.52 8.78 9.48
C ILE A 78 -5.18 7.62 10.42
N PRO A 79 -4.12 7.72 11.23
CA PRO A 79 -3.81 6.73 12.25
C PRO A 79 -4.92 6.60 13.30
N SER A 80 -5.14 5.39 13.82
CA SER A 80 -6.05 5.16 14.96
C SER A 80 -5.49 5.71 16.28
N SER A 81 -4.15 5.74 16.41
CA SER A 81 -3.45 6.21 17.60
C SER A 81 -3.21 7.72 17.56
N GLY A 82 -3.62 8.41 18.62
CA GLY A 82 -3.36 9.85 18.79
C GLY A 82 -1.86 10.19 18.85
N PHE A 83 -1.04 9.31 19.43
CA PHE A 83 0.42 9.47 19.44
C PHE A 83 0.99 9.34 18.02
N ALA A 84 0.56 8.34 17.26
CA ALA A 84 1.01 8.15 15.88
C ALA A 84 0.60 9.33 14.98
N LEU A 85 -0.61 9.85 15.17
CA LEU A 85 -1.10 11.05 14.50
C LEU A 85 -0.26 12.27 14.84
N PHE A 86 0.01 12.52 16.13
CA PHE A 86 0.86 13.62 16.58
C PHE A 86 2.27 13.52 16.00
N PHE A 87 2.91 12.35 16.14
CA PHE A 87 4.26 12.10 15.66
C PHE A 87 4.37 12.33 14.15
N ARG A 88 3.44 11.77 13.36
CA ARG A 88 3.41 12.00 11.91
C ARG A 88 3.25 13.49 11.59
N ASN A 89 2.34 14.19 12.26
CA ASN A 89 2.12 15.61 11.99
C ASN A 89 3.36 16.45 12.33
N LEU A 90 4.07 16.13 13.42
CA LEU A 90 5.34 16.77 13.77
C LEU A 90 6.38 16.57 12.67
N LEU A 91 6.54 15.34 12.16
CA LEU A 91 7.47 15.06 11.08
C LEU A 91 7.14 15.88 9.83
N PHE A 92 5.88 15.87 9.38
CA PHE A 92 5.47 16.62 8.20
C PHE A 92 5.61 18.14 8.38
N ALA A 93 5.37 18.65 9.59
CA ALA A 93 5.64 20.05 9.92
C ALA A 93 7.13 20.40 9.82
N ILE A 94 8.03 19.52 10.26
CA ILE A 94 9.48 19.75 10.16
C ILE A 94 9.96 19.61 8.71
N GLY A 95 9.61 18.50 8.05
CA GLY A 95 10.15 18.15 6.73
C GLY A 95 9.53 18.89 5.56
N PHE A 96 8.24 19.25 5.65
CA PHE A 96 7.49 19.86 4.56
C PHE A 96 6.82 21.19 4.94
N GLN A 97 6.91 21.62 6.20
CA GLN A 97 6.22 22.82 6.71
C GLN A 97 4.72 22.80 6.40
N SER A 98 4.13 21.60 6.38
CA SER A 98 2.77 21.37 5.89
C SER A 98 2.13 20.17 6.60
N PRO A 99 0.79 20.11 6.73
CA PRO A 99 0.10 18.90 7.15
C PRO A 99 0.34 17.73 6.19
N PHE A 100 0.05 16.51 6.64
CA PHE A 100 0.04 15.34 5.77
C PHE A 100 -1.08 15.47 4.73
N GLN A 101 -0.73 15.94 3.52
CA GLN A 101 -1.68 16.33 2.49
C GLN A 101 -2.62 15.19 2.08
N LEU A 102 -2.13 13.95 2.05
CA LEU A 102 -2.97 12.79 1.73
C LEU A 102 -4.13 12.60 2.71
N GLN A 103 -4.02 13.08 3.96
CA GLN A 103 -5.15 13.04 4.89
C GLN A 103 -6.20 14.11 4.60
N CYS A 104 -5.77 15.35 4.31
CA CYS A 104 -6.65 16.52 4.34
C CYS A 104 -7.01 17.11 2.97
N ASN A 105 -6.34 16.69 1.90
CA ASN A 105 -6.49 17.24 0.57
C ASN A 105 -6.90 16.14 -0.43
N PRO A 106 -8.19 16.09 -0.84
CA PRO A 106 -8.67 15.11 -1.81
C PRO A 106 -7.92 15.14 -3.15
N VAL A 107 -7.46 16.32 -3.59
CA VAL A 107 -6.68 16.44 -4.83
C VAL A 107 -5.34 15.74 -4.67
N ALA A 108 -4.65 15.93 -3.54
CA ALA A 108 -3.40 15.24 -3.26
C ALA A 108 -3.58 13.73 -3.15
N ALA A 109 -4.63 13.27 -2.47
CA ALA A 109 -4.99 11.85 -2.38
C ALA A 109 -5.21 11.25 -3.79
N ARG A 110 -5.95 11.97 -4.65
CA ARG A 110 -6.20 11.56 -6.02
C ARG A 110 -4.93 11.52 -6.87
N CYS A 111 -4.04 12.51 -6.73
CA CYS A 111 -2.74 12.51 -7.40
C CYS A 111 -1.89 11.30 -7.01
N GLY A 112 -1.90 10.93 -5.72
CA GLY A 112 -1.25 9.71 -5.23
C GLY A 112 -1.83 8.45 -5.90
N ALA A 113 -3.15 8.32 -5.93
CA ALA A 113 -3.83 7.19 -6.56
C ALA A 113 -3.62 7.13 -8.10
N LEU A 114 -3.49 8.27 -8.77
CA LEU A 114 -3.10 8.33 -10.19
C LEU A 114 -1.70 7.77 -10.42
N TRP A 115 -0.73 8.11 -9.58
CA TRP A 115 0.61 7.52 -9.64
C TRP A 115 0.56 6.00 -9.46
N GLN A 116 -0.26 5.50 -8.54
CA GLN A 116 -0.45 4.05 -8.36
C GLN A 116 -0.94 3.37 -9.64
N LYS A 117 -1.87 3.99 -10.40
CA LYS A 117 -2.32 3.45 -11.70
C LYS A 117 -1.20 3.40 -12.74
N PHE A 118 -0.36 4.44 -12.82
CA PHE A 118 0.79 4.44 -13.73
C PHE A 118 1.79 3.34 -13.36
N ILE A 119 2.11 3.22 -12.07
CA ILE A 119 3.02 2.20 -11.54
C ILE A 119 2.45 0.80 -11.80
N HIS A 120 1.16 0.60 -11.56
CA HIS A 120 0.47 -0.67 -11.82
C HIS A 120 0.63 -1.11 -13.28
N ARG A 121 0.38 -0.20 -14.23
CA ARG A 121 0.53 -0.48 -15.66
C ARG A 121 1.98 -0.74 -16.06
N ALA A 122 2.92 0.04 -15.54
CA ALA A 122 4.34 -0.12 -15.85
C ALA A 122 4.90 -1.44 -15.29
N ALA A 123 4.49 -1.80 -14.07
CA ALA A 123 4.88 -3.06 -13.43
C ALA A 123 4.32 -4.26 -14.18
N ALA A 124 3.06 -4.19 -14.65
CA ALA A 124 2.48 -5.22 -15.49
C ALA A 124 3.34 -5.50 -16.74
N ALA A 125 3.88 -4.45 -17.37
CA ALA A 125 4.77 -4.58 -18.51
C ALA A 125 6.17 -5.09 -18.13
N ARG A 126 6.75 -4.63 -17.01
CA ARG A 126 8.09 -5.01 -16.53
C ARG A 126 8.16 -6.47 -16.08
N PHE A 127 7.16 -6.94 -15.36
CA PHE A 127 7.15 -8.28 -14.74
C PHE A 127 6.35 -9.30 -15.54
N GLY A 128 5.57 -8.86 -16.54
CA GLY A 128 4.65 -9.75 -17.26
C GLY A 128 3.48 -10.27 -16.40
N ASP A 129 3.24 -9.68 -15.23
CA ASP A 129 2.13 -10.01 -14.34
C ASP A 129 1.25 -8.76 -14.12
N PRO A 130 0.00 -8.72 -14.63
CA PRO A 130 -0.91 -7.59 -14.40
C PRO A 130 -1.24 -7.38 -12.91
N GLY A 131 -1.06 -8.39 -12.05
CA GLY A 131 -1.28 -8.26 -10.63
C GLY A 131 -0.04 -7.86 -9.82
N ALA A 132 1.12 -7.59 -10.43
CA ALA A 132 2.38 -7.32 -9.71
C ALA A 132 2.30 -6.13 -8.74
N VAL A 133 1.32 -5.25 -8.94
CA VAL A 133 1.04 -4.08 -8.11
C VAL A 133 -0.46 -4.05 -7.82
N ASN A 134 -0.85 -3.72 -6.59
CA ASN A 134 -2.25 -3.57 -6.23
C ASN A 134 -2.94 -2.48 -7.06
N ASN A 135 -4.23 -2.67 -7.35
CA ASN A 135 -5.00 -1.74 -8.15
C ASN A 135 -5.93 -0.90 -7.26
N VAL A 136 -5.76 0.42 -7.30
CA VAL A 136 -6.64 1.38 -6.61
C VAL A 136 -7.80 1.77 -7.50
N HIS A 137 -9.03 1.76 -7.01
CA HIS A 137 -10.24 2.04 -7.80
C HIS A 137 -10.72 3.48 -7.67
N GLY A 138 -10.57 4.09 -6.49
CA GLY A 138 -11.05 5.44 -6.25
C GLY A 138 -10.59 5.99 -4.91
N ILE A 139 -10.77 7.29 -4.75
CA ILE A 139 -10.61 7.98 -3.46
C ILE A 139 -11.96 8.40 -2.90
N LEU A 140 -12.00 8.63 -1.59
CA LEU A 140 -13.18 9.08 -0.87
C LEU A 140 -12.80 9.99 0.28
N VAL A 141 -13.81 10.63 0.89
CA VAL A 141 -13.63 11.43 2.10
C VAL A 141 -14.46 10.83 3.21
N ASP A 142 -13.78 10.38 4.26
CA ASP A 142 -14.39 9.98 5.51
C ASP A 142 -14.64 11.20 6.39
N ARG A 143 -15.91 11.57 6.56
CA ARG A 143 -16.31 12.72 7.37
C ARG A 143 -16.34 12.43 8.87
N GLN A 144 -16.39 11.17 9.26
CA GLN A 144 -16.53 10.77 10.66
C GLN A 144 -15.15 10.73 11.34
N LEU A 145 -14.16 10.11 10.68
CA LEU A 145 -12.75 10.12 11.07
C LEU A 145 -12.03 11.39 10.58
N GLY A 146 -12.60 12.11 9.60
CA GLY A 146 -12.09 13.40 9.14
C GLY A 146 -10.85 13.30 8.27
N ALA A 147 -10.83 12.36 7.33
CA ALA A 147 -9.68 12.04 6.50
C ALA A 147 -10.08 11.55 5.10
N CYS A 148 -9.21 11.74 4.12
CA CYS A 148 -9.36 11.06 2.84
C CYS A 148 -9.11 9.56 3.00
N GLY A 149 -9.64 8.77 2.07
CA GLY A 149 -9.38 7.35 1.98
C GLY A 149 -9.25 6.89 0.54
N GLU A 150 -8.81 5.65 0.37
CA GLU A 150 -8.69 4.96 -0.90
C GLU A 150 -9.35 3.57 -0.84
N LEU A 151 -9.98 3.17 -1.93
CA LEU A 151 -10.53 1.82 -2.12
C LEU A 151 -9.67 1.11 -3.17
N SER A 152 -9.14 -0.06 -2.84
CA SER A 152 -8.27 -0.85 -3.71
C SER A 152 -8.62 -2.34 -3.63
N ASP A 153 -8.07 -3.16 -4.52
CA ASP A 153 -8.27 -4.61 -4.44
C ASP A 153 -7.78 -5.14 -3.10
N TRP A 154 -8.54 -6.10 -2.55
CA TRP A 154 -8.08 -6.90 -1.42
C TRP A 154 -7.10 -7.95 -1.93
N ILE A 155 -5.87 -7.92 -1.41
CA ILE A 155 -4.88 -8.94 -1.70
C ILE A 155 -4.93 -10.01 -0.60
N ASP A 156 -5.43 -11.19 -0.96
CA ASP A 156 -5.33 -12.35 -0.10
C ASP A 156 -3.90 -12.91 -0.13
N GLY A 157 -3.16 -12.67 0.95
CA GLY A 157 -1.75 -13.02 1.02
C GLY A 157 -1.09 -12.70 2.35
N ARG A 158 0.20 -12.98 2.42
CA ARG A 158 1.08 -12.78 3.59
C ARG A 158 2.35 -12.05 3.20
N THR A 159 3.10 -11.51 4.15
CA THR A 159 4.32 -10.74 3.84
C THR A 159 5.40 -11.60 3.19
N TRP A 160 5.82 -12.70 3.81
CA TRP A 160 6.73 -13.74 3.28
C TRP A 160 7.06 -14.74 4.39
N ARG A 161 7.59 -15.91 4.05
CA ARG A 161 7.98 -16.94 5.00
C ARG A 161 9.40 -16.67 5.47
N LEU A 162 9.61 -16.75 6.78
CA LEU A 162 10.96 -16.75 7.35
C LEU A 162 11.55 -18.16 7.15
N GLU A 163 12.29 -18.32 6.05
CA GLU A 163 12.96 -19.56 5.70
C GLU A 163 14.25 -19.71 6.52
N VAL A 164 14.50 -20.92 7.03
CA VAL A 164 15.78 -21.26 7.66
C VAL A 164 16.78 -21.58 6.56
N ASP A 165 17.98 -20.99 6.65
CA ASP A 165 19.04 -21.14 5.66
C ASP A 165 20.34 -21.54 6.35
N ASP A 166 20.76 -22.80 6.16
CA ASP A 166 22.02 -23.30 6.73
C ASP A 166 23.24 -22.86 5.91
N ARG A 167 23.03 -22.20 4.76
CA ARG A 167 24.08 -21.78 3.81
C ARG A 167 24.12 -20.26 3.68
N MET A 168 24.06 -19.56 4.82
CA MET A 168 24.15 -18.10 4.89
C MET A 168 25.42 -17.52 4.26
N ASP A 169 26.51 -18.28 4.21
CA ASP A 169 27.73 -17.94 3.50
C ASP A 169 27.49 -17.81 1.98
N MET A 170 26.77 -18.77 1.39
CA MET A 170 26.39 -18.75 -0.03
C MET A 170 25.40 -17.62 -0.32
N LEU A 171 24.42 -17.40 0.57
CA LEU A 171 23.48 -16.29 0.44
C LEU A 171 24.22 -14.93 0.44
N LYS A 172 25.19 -14.73 1.32
CA LYS A 172 26.01 -13.49 1.36
C LYS A 172 26.80 -13.28 0.06
N ARG A 173 27.37 -14.34 -0.52
CA ARG A 173 28.08 -14.28 -1.80
C ARG A 173 27.13 -13.90 -2.95
N TRP A 174 25.95 -14.52 -2.99
CA TRP A 174 24.90 -14.17 -3.95
C TRP A 174 24.47 -12.70 -3.82
N GLN A 175 24.31 -12.18 -2.59
CA GLN A 175 23.97 -10.77 -2.36
C GLN A 175 25.04 -9.80 -2.88
N LYS A 176 26.29 -10.23 -2.98
CA LYS A 176 27.40 -9.46 -3.57
C LYS A 176 27.48 -9.57 -5.10
N GLY A 177 26.58 -10.33 -5.72
CA GLY A 177 26.59 -10.58 -7.17
C GLY A 177 27.62 -11.62 -7.61
N GLU A 178 28.19 -12.41 -6.69
CA GLU A 178 29.09 -13.50 -7.05
C GLU A 178 28.32 -14.63 -7.74
N GLN A 179 28.96 -15.35 -8.67
CA GLN A 179 28.39 -16.55 -9.25
C GLN A 179 28.38 -17.68 -8.20
N VAL A 180 27.18 -18.07 -7.78
CA VAL A 180 26.94 -19.17 -6.85
C VAL A 180 26.01 -20.18 -7.54
N ASN A 181 26.24 -21.47 -7.30
CA ASN A 181 25.37 -22.52 -7.81
C ASN A 181 23.95 -22.33 -7.24
N SER A 182 22.95 -22.12 -8.11
CA SER A 182 21.57 -21.85 -7.70
C SER A 182 20.94 -23.01 -6.91
N ARG A 183 21.43 -24.24 -7.09
CA ARG A 183 21.00 -25.43 -6.34
C ARG A 183 21.49 -25.44 -4.89
N GLU A 184 22.50 -24.65 -4.57
CA GLU A 184 23.06 -24.52 -3.22
C GLU A 184 22.50 -23.30 -2.46
N LEU A 185 21.75 -22.43 -3.14
CA LEU A 185 21.14 -21.26 -2.54
C LEU A 185 19.83 -21.61 -1.82
N GLY A 186 19.84 -21.50 -0.50
CA GLY A 186 18.65 -21.53 0.33
C GLY A 186 17.75 -20.30 0.15
N SER A 187 16.71 -20.23 0.97
CA SER A 187 15.77 -19.10 1.05
C SER A 187 15.16 -18.63 -0.29
N PRO A 188 14.49 -19.51 -1.06
CA PRO A 188 13.94 -19.12 -2.36
C PRO A 188 12.90 -17.98 -2.28
N GLU A 189 12.04 -17.90 -1.25
CA GLU A 189 11.11 -16.76 -1.10
C GLU A 189 11.86 -15.46 -0.81
N TYR A 190 12.88 -15.51 0.09
CA TYR A 190 13.72 -14.35 0.39
C TYR A 190 14.34 -13.77 -0.88
N ARG A 191 14.96 -14.64 -1.68
CA ARG A 191 15.71 -14.23 -2.88
C ARG A 191 14.78 -13.64 -3.93
N THR A 192 13.67 -14.32 -4.19
CA THR A 192 12.63 -13.85 -5.12
C THR A 192 12.10 -12.48 -4.70
N LYS A 193 11.80 -12.30 -3.42
CA LYS A 193 11.31 -11.02 -2.90
C LYS A 193 12.35 -9.91 -3.05
N LYS A 194 13.61 -10.21 -2.76
CA LYS A 194 14.71 -9.24 -2.88
C LYS A 194 14.94 -8.81 -4.33
N GLU A 195 14.89 -9.75 -5.28
CA GLU A 195 15.01 -9.46 -6.71
C GLU A 195 13.81 -8.66 -7.22
N PHE A 196 12.58 -9.08 -6.90
CA PHE A 196 11.37 -8.34 -7.24
C PHE A 196 11.44 -6.89 -6.74
N MET A 197 11.79 -6.68 -5.46
CA MET A 197 11.86 -5.35 -4.88
C MET A 197 12.96 -4.50 -5.51
N ARG A 198 14.14 -5.08 -5.79
CA ARG A 198 15.22 -4.38 -6.51
C ARG A 198 14.77 -3.93 -7.89
N ASP A 199 14.18 -4.83 -8.66
CA ASP A 199 13.75 -4.54 -10.03
C ASP A 199 12.55 -3.58 -10.03
N PHE A 200 11.69 -3.62 -9.01
CA PHE A 200 10.60 -2.67 -8.82
C PHE A 200 11.09 -1.27 -8.46
N VAL A 201 12.09 -1.16 -7.58
CA VAL A 201 12.75 0.12 -7.27
C VAL A 201 13.41 0.70 -8.53
N ALA A 202 14.09 -0.13 -9.32
CA ALA A 202 14.67 0.30 -10.60
C ALA A 202 13.59 0.85 -11.55
N LEU A 203 12.47 0.13 -11.70
CA LEU A 203 11.32 0.61 -12.47
C LEU A 203 10.82 1.97 -11.97
N LEU A 204 10.65 2.14 -10.65
CA LEU A 204 10.16 3.39 -10.07
C LEU A 204 11.15 4.54 -10.34
N HIS A 205 12.46 4.30 -10.28
CA HIS A 205 13.47 5.29 -10.65
C HIS A 205 13.41 5.66 -12.14
N GLU A 206 13.28 4.68 -13.04
CA GLU A 206 13.15 4.93 -14.47
C GLU A 206 11.88 5.74 -14.80
N MET A 207 10.81 5.59 -14.01
CA MET A 207 9.59 6.38 -14.12
C MET A 207 9.68 7.78 -13.47
N GLY A 208 10.78 8.10 -12.78
CA GLY A 208 10.92 9.34 -11.99
C GLY A 208 10.15 9.32 -10.65
N ALA A 209 9.64 8.17 -10.23
CA ALA A 209 8.85 7.96 -9.02
C ALA A 209 9.71 7.68 -7.78
N HIS A 210 10.79 8.45 -7.58
CA HIS A 210 11.77 8.26 -6.50
C HIS A 210 11.14 8.17 -5.10
N GLU A 211 10.18 9.04 -4.79
CA GLU A 211 9.51 9.05 -3.49
C GLU A 211 8.70 7.78 -3.23
N PHE A 212 8.20 7.12 -4.27
CA PHE A 212 7.58 5.81 -4.15
C PHE A 212 8.63 4.71 -4.01
N ALA A 213 9.75 4.81 -4.73
CA ALA A 213 10.85 3.83 -4.71
C ALA A 213 11.41 3.61 -3.30
N ARG A 214 11.56 4.69 -2.52
CA ARG A 214 11.98 4.66 -1.10
C ARG A 214 11.17 3.69 -0.22
N GLN A 215 9.92 3.39 -0.56
CA GLN A 215 9.09 2.44 0.20
C GLN A 215 9.38 0.97 -0.09
N TYR A 216 10.09 0.70 -1.16
CA TYR A 216 10.37 -0.65 -1.65
C TYR A 216 11.87 -0.97 -1.60
N GLU A 217 12.71 -0.01 -1.22
CA GLU A 217 14.11 -0.24 -0.95
C GLU A 217 14.30 -1.23 0.20
N TRP A 218 15.12 -2.25 -0.04
CA TRP A 218 15.31 -3.38 0.86
C TRP A 218 15.87 -2.98 2.24
N SER A 219 16.78 -2.01 2.26
CA SER A 219 17.44 -1.47 3.46
C SER A 219 16.47 -0.72 4.37
N THR A 220 15.30 -0.39 3.88
CA THR A 220 14.27 0.31 4.64
C THR A 220 13.52 -0.75 5.44
N CYS A 221 13.51 -0.65 6.77
CA CYS A 221 12.74 -1.55 7.64
C CYS A 221 11.20 -1.41 7.45
N LYS A 222 10.77 -0.71 6.39
CA LYS A 222 9.38 -0.43 6.00
C LYS A 222 8.94 -1.17 4.75
N SER A 223 9.87 -1.67 3.95
CA SER A 223 9.57 -2.16 2.60
C SER A 223 9.05 -3.59 2.56
N GLN A 224 9.45 -4.40 3.54
CA GLN A 224 9.08 -5.82 3.56
C GLN A 224 7.56 -6.03 3.77
N PRO A 225 6.84 -5.25 4.59
CA PRO A 225 5.38 -5.34 4.70
C PRO A 225 4.61 -4.86 3.45
N ASN A 226 5.22 -4.02 2.60
CA ASN A 226 4.58 -3.46 1.41
C ASN A 226 4.62 -4.42 0.21
N CYS A 227 5.22 -5.60 0.35
CA CYS A 227 5.23 -6.62 -0.69
C CYS A 227 4.69 -7.93 -0.11
N LEU A 228 3.54 -8.36 -0.65
CA LEU A 228 2.81 -9.53 -0.20
C LEU A 228 2.98 -10.68 -1.20
N LYS A 229 3.02 -11.90 -0.68
CA LYS A 229 2.89 -13.16 -1.41
C LYS A 229 1.42 -13.57 -1.43
N ARG A 230 0.85 -13.80 -2.61
CA ARG A 230 -0.54 -14.26 -2.74
C ARG A 230 -0.69 -15.70 -2.25
N SER A 231 -1.77 -15.97 -1.50
CA SER A 231 -2.11 -17.32 -1.02
C SER A 231 -2.29 -18.33 -2.16
N SER A 232 -2.73 -17.89 -3.35
CA SER A 232 -2.89 -18.77 -4.52
C SER A 232 -1.57 -19.29 -5.09
N THR A 233 -0.43 -18.73 -4.67
CA THR A 233 0.93 -19.09 -5.12
C THR A 233 1.78 -19.63 -3.98
N GLU A 234 1.16 -20.10 -2.89
CA GLU A 234 1.83 -20.57 -1.68
C GLU A 234 2.89 -21.66 -1.97
N GLU A 235 2.57 -22.57 -2.89
CA GLU A 235 3.42 -23.72 -3.24
C GLU A 235 4.60 -23.38 -4.15
N ASP A 236 4.60 -22.21 -4.81
CA ASP A 236 5.69 -21.78 -5.69
C ASP A 236 6.39 -20.56 -5.08
N PRO A 237 7.60 -20.70 -4.48
CA PRO A 237 8.30 -19.59 -3.85
C PRO A 237 8.70 -18.48 -4.82
N LEU A 238 8.72 -18.73 -6.14
CA LEU A 238 9.21 -17.81 -7.16
C LEU A 238 8.13 -16.87 -7.73
N GLN A 239 6.85 -17.04 -7.38
CA GLN A 239 5.74 -16.30 -8.01
C GLN A 239 4.85 -15.52 -7.05
N GLY A 240 3.92 -14.72 -7.59
CA GLY A 240 2.80 -14.14 -6.83
C GLY A 240 3.17 -13.07 -5.81
N LEU A 241 4.27 -12.37 -6.02
CA LEU A 241 4.58 -11.15 -5.27
C LEU A 241 3.75 -9.97 -5.79
N VAL A 242 3.24 -9.17 -4.86
CA VAL A 242 2.41 -8.00 -5.13
C VAL A 242 2.88 -6.83 -4.29
N ALA A 243 3.19 -5.71 -4.93
CA ALA A 243 3.44 -4.46 -4.24
C ALA A 243 2.12 -3.79 -3.82
N VAL A 244 2.02 -3.41 -2.55
CA VAL A 244 0.86 -2.76 -1.91
C VAL A 244 1.32 -1.53 -1.11
N ASP A 245 0.38 -0.68 -0.66
CA ASP A 245 0.63 0.50 0.20
C ASP A 245 1.61 1.54 -0.39
N PHE A 246 1.13 2.32 -1.36
CA PHE A 246 1.91 3.39 -2.00
C PHE A 246 1.68 4.75 -1.36
N ARG A 247 2.76 5.44 -0.98
CA ARG A 247 2.69 6.78 -0.36
C ARG A 247 3.82 7.69 -0.84
N ALA A 248 3.50 8.73 -1.59
CA ALA A 248 4.48 9.78 -1.84
C ALA A 248 4.71 10.63 -0.58
N GLY A 249 5.92 11.18 -0.44
CA GLY A 249 6.24 12.17 0.59
C GLY A 249 6.56 11.57 1.96
N LEU A 250 7.35 10.51 2.02
CA LEU A 250 7.89 10.04 3.29
C LEU A 250 8.83 11.11 3.87
N THR A 251 8.47 11.67 5.03
CA THR A 251 9.41 12.55 5.73
C THR A 251 10.59 11.72 6.26
N LEU A 252 11.77 11.97 5.72
CA LEU A 252 13.03 11.42 6.19
C LEU A 252 13.80 12.55 6.89
N LEU A 253 13.83 12.51 8.22
CA LEU A 253 14.70 13.41 8.97
C LEU A 253 16.06 12.74 9.13
N PRO A 254 17.17 13.49 9.04
CA PRO A 254 18.54 12.94 9.14
C PRO A 254 18.80 12.11 10.40
N PHE A 255 18.05 12.37 11.48
CA PHE A 255 18.19 11.73 12.79
C PHE A 255 17.02 10.79 13.16
N LEU A 256 16.01 10.67 12.29
CA LEU A 256 14.91 9.72 12.44
C LEU A 256 14.76 8.96 11.12
N PRO A 257 15.65 7.99 10.86
CA PRO A 257 15.54 7.15 9.68
C PRO A 257 14.34 6.24 9.90
N MET A 258 13.14 6.73 9.56
CA MET A 258 12.02 5.84 9.29
C MET A 258 12.23 5.07 7.98
N SER A 259 13.44 5.11 7.41
CA SER A 259 13.91 4.45 6.21
C SER A 259 15.44 4.65 6.12
N PRO A 260 16.29 3.82 6.74
CA PRO A 260 17.75 4.00 6.71
C PRO A 260 18.39 3.68 5.34
N GLY A 261 17.66 3.86 4.24
CA GLY A 261 18.08 3.47 2.89
C GLY A 261 18.88 4.52 2.11
N ASP A 262 18.87 5.78 2.53
CA ASP A 262 19.59 6.87 1.85
C ASP A 262 21.04 7.04 2.36
N VAL A 263 21.86 5.99 2.23
CA VAL A 263 23.32 6.11 2.34
C VAL A 263 23.99 5.39 1.18
#